data_AF-A0A8T2NXL5-F1
#
_entry.id   AF-A0A8T2NXL5-F1
#
_cell.length_a   1.000
_cell.length_b   1.000
_cell.length_c   1.000
_cell.angle_alpha   90.00
_cell.angle_beta   90.00
_cell.angle_gamma   90.00
#
_symmetry.space_group_name_H-M   'P 1'
#
loop_
_entity.id
_entity.type
_entity.pdbx_description
1 polymer ?
#
loop_
_entity_poly.entity_id
_entity_poly.type
_entity_poly.pdbx_seq_one_letter_code
_entity_poly.pdbx_strand_id
1 'polypeptide(L)'
;MSITTEGTQILQMYVMMTCVMLISLQKASGSWDMGAELAELCGKTTEETAKHMPAQADRSVWATVLALLWLYGFKLDYKEEWQFVAMKAVSWIRAQTAVPSTLPASKAVDP
;
A
#
# COMPACT_ATOMS: atom_id res chain seq x y z
N MET A 1 27.97 1.70 30.17
CA MET A 1 26.94 2.56 29.56
C MET A 1 26.40 1.76 28.38
N SER A 2 25.43 0.88 28.65
CA SER A 2 25.07 -0.25 27.76
C SER A 2 23.61 -0.22 27.32
N ILE A 3 22.96 0.94 27.42
CA ILE A 3 21.52 1.11 27.21
C ILE A 3 21.17 1.26 25.71
N THR A 4 22.15 1.37 24.82
CA THR A 4 21.92 1.74 23.42
C THR A 4 21.61 0.57 22.47
N THR A 5 21.99 -0.67 22.81
CA THR A 5 21.76 -1.83 21.92
C THR A 5 20.37 -2.45 22.14
N GLU A 6 19.94 -2.63 23.39
CA GLU A 6 18.65 -3.25 23.71
C GLU A 6 17.46 -2.40 23.25
N GLY A 7 17.50 -1.08 23.48
CA GLY A 7 16.42 -0.19 23.03
C GLY A 7 16.27 -0.17 21.50
N THR A 8 17.38 -0.19 20.78
CA THR A 8 17.39 -0.24 19.30
C THR A 8 16.89 -1.59 18.79
N GLN A 9 17.27 -2.71 19.44
CA GLN A 9 16.77 -4.05 19.09
C GLN A 9 15.27 -4.22 19.37
N ILE A 10 14.75 -3.67 20.48
CA ILE A 10 13.32 -3.71 20.79
C ILE A 10 12.53 -2.91 19.76
N LEU A 11 13.00 -1.71 19.40
CA LEU A 11 12.41 -0.90 18.33
C LEU A 11 12.46 -1.63 16.98
N GLN A 12 13.59 -2.25 16.62
CA GLN A 12 13.72 -3.05 15.40
C GLN A 12 12.75 -4.25 15.41
N MET A 13 12.57 -4.93 16.55
CA MET A 13 11.64 -6.05 16.72
C MET A 13 10.17 -5.60 16.60
N TYR A 14 9.81 -4.46 17.19
CA TYR A 14 8.47 -3.89 17.09
C TYR A 14 8.16 -3.42 15.65
N VAL A 15 9.13 -2.75 15.04
CA VAL A 15 9.06 -2.32 13.63
C VAL A 15 8.97 -3.54 12.72
N MET A 16 9.64 -4.67 13.02
CA MET A 16 9.47 -5.93 12.27
C MET A 16 8.04 -6.48 12.34
N MET A 17 7.42 -6.46 13.53
CA MET A 17 6.06 -6.97 13.71
C MET A 17 5.01 -6.21 12.89
N THR A 18 5.15 -4.88 12.79
CA THR A 18 4.25 -4.03 11.99
C THR A 18 4.28 -4.34 10.49
N CYS A 19 5.43 -4.78 9.94
CA CYS A 19 5.54 -5.18 8.54
C CYS A 19 4.75 -6.45 8.24
N VAL A 20 4.83 -7.43 9.14
CA VAL A 20 4.09 -8.70 9.01
C VAL A 20 2.58 -8.45 9.11
N MET A 21 2.16 -7.55 10.00
CA MET A 21 0.75 -7.14 10.07
C MET A 21 0.30 -6.50 8.76
N LEU A 22 1.07 -5.55 8.21
CA LEU A 22 0.72 -4.91 6.95
C LEU A 22 0.62 -5.91 5.79
N ILE A 23 1.55 -6.86 5.70
CA ILE A 23 1.50 -7.96 4.72
C ILE A 23 0.21 -8.77 4.88
N SER A 24 -0.15 -9.12 6.13
CA SER A 24 -1.31 -9.96 6.44
C SER A 24 -2.65 -9.28 6.12
N LEU A 25 -2.68 -7.94 6.17
CA LEU A 25 -3.87 -7.14 5.84
C LEU A 25 -4.12 -7.04 4.33
N GLN A 26 -3.20 -7.50 3.48
CA GLN A 26 -3.41 -7.44 2.03
C GLN A 26 -4.55 -8.37 1.61
N LYS A 27 -5.52 -7.82 0.88
CA LYS A 27 -6.61 -8.61 0.31
C LYS A 27 -6.09 -9.55 -0.76
N ALA A 28 -6.89 -10.58 -1.07
CA ALA A 28 -6.60 -11.50 -2.16
C ALA A 28 -6.43 -10.79 -3.53
N SER A 29 -7.03 -9.61 -3.71
CA SER A 29 -6.86 -8.74 -4.88
C SER A 29 -5.50 -8.05 -4.97
N GLY A 30 -4.78 -7.88 -3.86
CA GLY A 30 -3.56 -7.09 -3.77
C GLY A 30 -3.73 -5.70 -3.16
N SER A 31 -4.95 -5.31 -2.79
CA SER A 31 -5.25 -4.01 -2.19
C SER A 31 -5.30 -4.04 -0.67
N TRP A 32 -5.29 -2.85 -0.06
CA TRP A 32 -5.66 -2.64 1.33
C TRP A 32 -6.92 -1.78 1.44
N ASP A 33 -7.60 -1.92 2.57
CA ASP A 33 -8.67 -1.02 2.99
C ASP A 33 -8.12 -0.04 4.03
N MET A 34 -8.72 1.15 4.09
CA MET A 34 -8.34 2.17 5.08
C MET A 34 -8.87 1.79 6.46
N GLY A 35 -8.13 0.96 7.18
CA GLY A 35 -8.40 0.51 8.55
C GLY A 35 -7.59 1.28 9.60
N ALA A 36 -7.93 1.05 10.88
CA ALA A 36 -7.23 1.66 12.01
C ALA A 36 -5.74 1.27 12.01
N GLU A 37 -5.45 0.02 11.68
CA GLU A 37 -4.10 -0.55 11.62
C GLU A 37 -3.23 0.20 10.61
N LEU A 38 -3.77 0.52 9.42
CA LEU A 38 -3.03 1.26 8.39
C LEU A 38 -2.80 2.72 8.78
N ALA A 39 -3.76 3.33 9.48
CA ALA A 39 -3.63 4.70 9.99
C ALA A 39 -2.59 4.78 11.13
N GLU A 40 -2.59 3.79 12.03
CA GLU A 40 -1.59 3.64 13.10
C GLU A 40 -0.17 3.50 12.55
N LEU A 41 0.02 2.79 11.44
CA LEU A 41 1.32 2.72 10.74
C LEU A 41 1.82 4.09 10.26
N CYS A 42 0.89 5.00 9.96
CA CYS A 42 1.19 6.38 9.60
C CYS A 42 1.31 7.30 10.83
N GLY A 43 1.09 6.78 12.06
CA GLY A 43 1.05 7.55 13.30
C GLY A 43 -0.13 8.53 13.38
N LYS A 44 -1.23 8.24 12.68
CA LYS A 44 -2.38 9.14 12.48
C LYS A 44 -3.70 8.41 12.71
N THR A 45 -4.81 9.16 12.80
CA THR A 45 -6.15 8.56 12.74
C THR A 45 -6.59 8.27 11.31
N THR A 46 -7.64 7.47 11.15
CA THR A 46 -8.26 7.18 9.85
C THR A 46 -8.75 8.44 9.16
N GLU A 47 -9.28 9.41 9.92
CA GLU A 47 -9.81 10.68 9.40
C GLU A 47 -8.68 11.59 8.93
N GLU A 48 -7.60 11.70 9.71
CA GLU A 48 -6.42 12.49 9.34
C GLU A 48 -5.74 11.93 8.09
N THR A 49 -5.65 10.61 8.01
CA THR A 49 -5.07 9.90 6.86
C THR A 49 -5.94 10.08 5.61
N ALA A 50 -7.27 10.05 5.76
CA ALA A 50 -8.21 10.31 4.68
C ALA A 50 -8.23 11.78 4.23
N LYS A 51 -7.91 12.74 5.10
CA LYS A 51 -7.85 14.18 4.75
C LYS A 51 -6.79 14.49 3.70
N HIS A 52 -5.72 13.70 3.63
CA HIS A 52 -4.65 13.85 2.64
C HIS A 52 -4.91 13.07 1.33
N MET A 53 -6.05 12.39 1.23
CA MET A 53 -6.44 11.64 0.04
C MET A 53 -6.72 12.61 -1.13
N PRO A 54 -6.16 12.36 -2.32
CA PRO A 54 -6.53 13.12 -3.51
C PRO A 54 -8.04 13.00 -3.78
N ALA A 55 -8.70 14.09 -4.16
CA ALA A 55 -10.17 14.14 -4.33
C ALA A 55 -10.71 13.12 -5.36
N GLN A 56 -9.90 12.75 -6.33
CA GLN A 56 -10.23 11.80 -7.40
C GLN A 56 -9.77 10.35 -7.13
N ALA A 57 -9.15 10.08 -5.98
CA ALA A 57 -8.65 8.75 -5.63
C ALA A 57 -9.69 7.97 -4.82
N ASP A 58 -9.90 6.71 -5.18
CA ASP A 58 -10.68 5.78 -4.37
C ASP A 58 -9.98 5.51 -3.03
N ARG A 59 -10.77 5.30 -1.98
CA ARG A 59 -10.26 5.04 -0.63
C ARG A 59 -9.33 3.83 -0.57
N SER A 60 -9.65 2.74 -1.29
CA SER A 60 -8.79 1.55 -1.37
C SER A 60 -7.52 1.78 -2.20
N VAL A 61 -7.56 2.66 -3.21
CA VAL A 61 -6.35 3.06 -3.97
C VAL A 61 -5.43 3.84 -3.05
N TRP A 62 -5.97 4.80 -2.31
CA TRP A 62 -5.20 5.59 -1.34
C TRP A 62 -4.60 4.74 -0.23
N ALA A 63 -5.37 3.82 0.35
CA ALA A 63 -4.88 2.86 1.34
C ALA A 63 -3.73 1.99 0.79
N THR A 64 -3.88 1.50 -0.44
CA THR A 64 -2.85 0.68 -1.10
C THR A 64 -1.58 1.48 -1.37
N VAL A 65 -1.69 2.75 -1.77
CA VAL A 65 -0.55 3.66 -1.95
C VAL A 65 0.17 3.92 -0.61
N LEU A 66 -0.56 4.16 0.47
CA LEU A 66 0.04 4.35 1.80
C LEU A 66 0.78 3.11 2.30
N ALA A 67 0.20 1.92 2.12
CA ALA A 67 0.86 0.66 2.47
C ALA A 67 2.17 0.51 1.69
N LEU A 68 2.17 0.82 0.39
CA LEU A 68 3.39 0.81 -0.43
C LEU A 68 4.42 1.84 0.05
N LEU A 69 4.02 3.08 0.32
CA LEU A 69 4.91 4.12 0.84
C LEU A 69 5.54 3.70 2.17
N TRP A 70 4.78 3.05 3.04
CA TRP A 70 5.31 2.56 4.31
C TRP A 70 6.35 1.44 4.10
N LEU A 71 6.07 0.46 3.23
CA LEU A 71 7.02 -0.61 2.90
C LEU A 71 8.33 -0.06 2.31
N TYR A 72 8.23 0.86 1.33
CA TYR A 72 9.41 1.48 0.72
C TYR A 72 10.12 2.49 1.63
N GLY A 73 9.41 3.13 2.56
CA GLY A 73 9.97 4.15 3.45
C GLY A 73 10.62 3.61 4.72
N PHE A 74 10.06 2.54 5.30
CA PHE A 74 10.47 2.03 6.62
C PHE A 74 11.03 0.60 6.60
N LYS A 75 10.95 -0.11 5.45
CA LYS A 75 11.27 -1.55 5.39
C LYS A 75 12.20 -1.98 4.26
N LEU A 76 12.99 -1.06 3.70
CA LEU A 76 13.96 -1.38 2.63
C LEU A 76 14.91 -2.54 2.97
N ASP A 77 15.39 -2.61 4.21
CA ASP A 77 16.32 -3.66 4.66
C ASP A 77 15.71 -5.08 4.66
N TYR A 78 14.37 -5.18 4.59
CA TYR A 78 13.63 -6.45 4.62
C TYR A 78 12.82 -6.67 3.34
N LYS A 79 13.29 -6.10 2.22
CA LYS A 79 12.58 -6.15 0.94
C LYS A 79 12.16 -7.56 0.52
N GLU A 80 12.97 -8.56 0.80
CA GLU A 80 12.67 -9.96 0.45
C GLU A 80 11.35 -10.45 1.06
N GLU A 81 10.97 -9.94 2.24
CA GLU A 81 9.75 -10.31 2.97
C GLU A 81 8.47 -9.74 2.35
N TRP A 82 8.54 -8.54 1.77
CA TRP A 82 7.35 -7.80 1.32
C TRP A 82 7.31 -7.53 -0.19
N GLN A 83 8.36 -7.85 -0.95
CA GLN A 83 8.43 -7.54 -2.39
C GLN A 83 7.27 -8.15 -3.19
N PHE A 84 6.84 -9.38 -2.88
CA PHE A 84 5.75 -10.04 -3.59
C PHE A 84 4.40 -9.34 -3.34
N VAL A 85 4.18 -8.96 -2.10
CA VAL A 85 3.00 -8.21 -1.64
C VAL A 85 2.97 -6.85 -2.33
N ALA A 86 4.09 -6.14 -2.39
CA ALA A 86 4.20 -4.88 -3.13
C ALA A 86 3.95 -5.04 -4.64
N MET A 87 4.51 -6.06 -5.28
CA MET A 87 4.28 -6.33 -6.71
C MET A 87 2.81 -6.59 -7.02
N LYS A 88 2.13 -7.35 -6.16
CA LYS A 88 0.70 -7.62 -6.30
C LYS A 88 -0.14 -6.34 -6.18
N ALA A 89 0.22 -5.49 -5.23
CA ALA A 89 -0.44 -4.20 -5.03
C ALA A 89 -0.25 -3.24 -6.21
N VAL A 90 0.96 -3.15 -6.75
CA VAL A 90 1.25 -2.33 -7.94
C VAL A 90 0.49 -2.86 -9.15
N SER A 91 0.43 -4.18 -9.31
CA SER A 91 -0.34 -4.82 -10.38
C SER A 91 -1.83 -4.53 -10.24
N TRP A 92 -2.36 -4.56 -9.01
CA TRP A 92 -3.73 -4.18 -8.72
C TRP A 92 -3.98 -2.71 -9.10
N ILE A 93 -3.17 -1.75 -8.61
CA ILE A 93 -3.34 -0.31 -8.93
C ILE A 93 -3.39 -0.04 -10.44
N ARG A 94 -2.49 -0.67 -11.20
CA ARG A 94 -2.46 -0.55 -12.66
C ARG A 94 -3.73 -1.07 -13.33
N ALA A 95 -4.39 -2.05 -12.75
CA ALA A 95 -5.66 -2.56 -13.26
C ALA A 95 -6.83 -1.58 -13.03
N GLN A 96 -6.76 -0.67 -12.03
CA GLN A 96 -7.76 0.41 -11.90
C GLN A 96 -7.58 1.52 -12.94
N THR A 97 -6.34 1.79 -13.34
CA THR A 97 -6.03 2.88 -14.29
C THR A 97 -6.11 2.44 -15.75
N ALA A 98 -6.29 1.15 -16.02
CA ALA A 98 -6.55 0.62 -17.35
C ALA A 98 -7.95 1.08 -17.81
N VAL A 99 -8.00 2.25 -18.45
CA VAL A 99 -9.14 2.68 -19.25
C VAL A 99 -9.45 1.55 -20.25
N PRO A 100 -10.69 1.03 -20.34
CA PRO A 100 -11.04 0.15 -21.44
C PRO A 100 -10.82 0.94 -22.72
N SER A 101 -9.86 0.51 -23.54
CA SER A 101 -9.64 1.09 -24.86
C SER A 101 -10.90 0.86 -25.69
N THR A 102 -11.83 1.81 -25.64
CA THR A 102 -12.92 1.95 -26.59
C THR A 102 -12.29 2.34 -27.92
N LEU A 103 -11.86 1.34 -28.69
CA LEU A 103 -11.78 1.50 -30.13
C LEU A 103 -13.20 1.80 -30.62
N PRO A 104 -13.49 2.98 -31.20
CA PRO A 104 -14.71 3.12 -31.96
C PRO A 104 -14.65 2.10 -33.09
N ALA A 105 -15.60 1.17 -33.09
CA ALA A 105 -15.78 0.23 -34.18
C ALA A 105 -15.76 1.03 -35.48
N SER A 106 -14.77 0.73 -36.33
CA SER A 106 -14.70 1.18 -37.71
C SER A 106 -16.09 1.03 -38.30
N LYS A 107 -16.76 2.15 -38.61
CA LYS A 107 -17.89 2.11 -39.51
C LYS A 107 -17.34 1.54 -40.81
N ALA A 108 -17.71 0.29 -41.08
CA ALA A 108 -17.68 -0.26 -42.43
C ALA A 108 -18.50 0.69 -43.31
N VAL A 109 -17.80 1.62 -43.93
CA VAL A 109 -18.15 2.20 -45.22
C VAL A 109 -17.67 1.13 -46.21
N ASP A 110 -18.59 0.36 -46.78
CA ASP A 110 -18.99 0.53 -48.19
C ASP A 110 -19.96 -0.60 -48.60
N PRO A 111 -20.67 -0.51 -49.75
CA PRO A 111 -20.29 0.22 -50.98
C PRO A 111 -21.27 1.28 -51.50
#